data_AF-A0A3C1YXK7-F1
#
_entry.id   AF-A0A3C1YXK7-F1
#
_cell.length_a   1.000
_cell.length_b   1.000
_cell.length_c   1.000
_cell.angle_alpha   90.00
_cell.angle_beta   90.00
_cell.angle_gamma   90.00
#
_symmetry.space_group_name_H-M   'P 1'
#
loop_
_entity.id
_entity.type
_entity.pdbx_description
1 polymer ?
#
loop_
_entity_poly.entity_id
_entity_poly.type
_entity_poly.pdbx_seq_one_letter_code
_entity_poly.pdbx_strand_id
1 'polypeptide(L)' 'MSIRRSTRFTNAFSKKIENHVHAIAIYFMHYNLCRVHQTLRVTPAMEAGISDHVWSLDELAEMLESN' A
#
# COMPACT_ATOMS: atom_id res chain seq x y z
N MET A 1 10.13 -8.97 5.33
CA MET A 1 9.15 -9.68 4.48
C MET A 1 7.76 -9.15 4.80
N SER A 2 7.32 -8.06 4.13
CA SER A 2 6.12 -7.31 4.60
C SER A 2 4.79 -7.86 4.07
N ILE A 3 4.79 -8.69 3.01
CA ILE A 3 3.61 -9.44 2.56
C ILE A 3 3.80 -10.92 2.89
N ARG A 4 3.14 -11.39 3.96
CA ARG A 4 3.06 -12.84 4.25
C ARG A 4 2.01 -13.56 3.41
N ARG A 5 1.16 -12.83 2.69
CA ARG A 5 0.09 -13.43 1.86
C ARG A 5 0.62 -14.07 0.57
N SER A 6 1.75 -13.61 0.05
CA SER A 6 2.41 -14.15 -1.16
C SER A 6 3.43 -15.24 -0.85
N THR A 7 3.64 -15.59 0.42
CA THR A 7 4.57 -16.66 0.80
C THR A 7 3.87 -18.02 0.77
N ARG A 8 4.55 -19.07 0.30
CA ARG A 8 4.03 -20.44 0.31
C ARG A 8 3.92 -20.96 1.75
N PHE A 9 2.97 -21.86 2.01
CA PHE A 9 2.73 -22.48 3.33
C PHE A 9 2.51 -21.46 4.47
N THR A 10 1.75 -20.40 4.17
CA THR A 10 1.34 -19.37 5.14
C THR A 10 -0.13 -19.54 5.51
N ASN A 11 -0.48 -19.23 6.76
CA ASN A 11 -1.87 -19.14 7.20
C ASN A 11 -2.53 -17.81 6.83
N ALA A 12 -1.77 -16.85 6.29
CA ALA A 12 -2.24 -15.52 5.92
C ALA A 12 -3.00 -15.48 4.57
N PHE A 13 -3.78 -16.51 4.25
CA PHE A 13 -4.60 -16.55 3.03
C PHE A 13 -6.05 -16.10 3.32
N SER A 14 -6.77 -15.68 2.29
CA SER A 14 -8.21 -15.46 2.35
C SER A 14 -8.91 -16.50 1.49
N LYS A 15 -10.10 -16.96 1.91
CA LYS A 15 -10.95 -17.83 1.08
C LYS A 15 -11.68 -17.06 -0.01
N LYS A 16 -11.91 -15.76 0.22
CA LYS A 16 -12.55 -14.82 -0.71
C LYS A 16 -11.48 -14.05 -1.47
N ILE A 17 -11.62 -13.93 -2.79
CA ILE A 17 -10.66 -13.24 -3.64
C ILE A 17 -10.73 -11.72 -3.44
N GLU A 18 -11.91 -11.19 -3.11
CA GLU A 18 -12.16 -9.77 -2.87
C GLU A 18 -11.26 -9.25 -1.74
N ASN A 19 -11.20 -9.99 -0.63
CA ASN A 19 -10.32 -9.66 0.51
C ASN A 19 -8.83 -9.70 0.14
N HIS A 20 -8.45 -10.53 -0.84
CA HIS A 20 -7.06 -10.55 -1.32
C HIS A 20 -6.76 -9.28 -2.12
N VAL A 21 -7.68 -8.89 -3.00
CA VAL A 21 -7.60 -7.63 -3.76
C VAL A 21 -7.52 -6.43 -2.83
N HIS A 22 -8.38 -6.35 -1.81
CA HIS A 22 -8.34 -5.26 -0.83
C HIS A 22 -7.01 -5.20 -0.06
N ALA A 23 -6.50 -6.34 0.40
CA ALA A 23 -5.23 -6.39 1.12
C ALA A 23 -4.05 -5.94 0.25
N ILE A 24 -4.06 -6.31 -1.04
CA ILE A 24 -3.06 -5.87 -2.02
C ILE A 24 -3.15 -4.37 -2.26
N ALA A 25 -4.36 -3.85 -2.48
CA ALA A 25 -4.60 -2.43 -2.73
C ALA A 25 -4.05 -1.57 -1.59
N ILE A 26 -4.41 -1.90 -0.34
CA ILE A 26 -3.93 -1.17 0.85
C ILE A 26 -2.40 -1.20 0.94
N TYR A 27 -1.79 -2.37 0.69
CA TYR A 27 -0.34 -2.50 0.76
C TYR A 27 0.37 -1.61 -0.27
N PHE A 28 -0.06 -1.65 -1.53
CA PHE A 28 0.59 -0.86 -2.59
C PHE A 28 0.34 0.63 -2.43
N MET A 29 -0.85 1.04 -1.97
CA MET A 29 -1.12 2.44 -1.65
C MET A 29 -0.16 2.95 -0.57
N HIS A 30 -0.07 2.26 0.57
CA HIS A 30 0.84 2.65 1.65
C HIS A 30 2.32 2.62 1.21
N TYR A 31 2.73 1.61 0.44
CA TYR A 31 4.11 1.46 -0.01
C TYR A 31 4.55 2.59 -0.96
N ASN A 32 3.63 3.06 -1.80
CA ASN A 32 3.91 4.06 -2.84
C ASN A 32 3.69 5.51 -2.38
N LEU A 33 2.73 5.75 -1.49
CA LEU A 33 2.30 7.11 -1.13
C LEU A 33 2.75 7.55 0.28
N CYS A 34 2.77 6.65 1.25
CA CYS A 34 3.07 6.99 2.65
C CYS A 34 4.50 6.64 3.08
N ARG A 35 5.06 5.55 2.54
CA ARG A 35 6.36 5.05 2.98
C ARG A 35 7.52 5.74 2.25
N VAL A 36 8.32 6.49 2.99
CA VAL A 36 9.62 6.99 2.51
C VAL A 36 10.62 5.83 2.43
N HIS A 37 11.26 5.66 1.27
CA HIS A 37 12.26 4.62 1.07
C HIS A 37 13.65 5.16 1.38
N GLN A 38 14.46 4.39 2.10
CA GLN A 38 15.81 4.83 2.50
C GLN A 38 16.72 5.15 1.30
N THR A 39 16.57 4.42 0.19
CA THR A 39 17.35 4.61 -1.03
C THR A 39 16.93 5.85 -1.82
N LEU A 40 15.62 6.06 -1.98
CA LEU A 40 15.07 7.20 -2.72
C LEU A 40 15.03 8.48 -1.88
N ARG A 41 14.99 8.36 -0.55
CA ARG A 41 14.76 9.45 0.42
C ARG A 41 13.42 10.17 0.28
N VAL A 42 12.63 9.79 -0.72
CA VAL A 42 11.25 10.22 -0.99
C VAL A 42 10.34 8.98 -1.16
N THR A 43 9.04 9.20 -1.36
CA THR A 43 8.10 8.11 -1.69
C THR A 43 8.20 7.75 -3.18
N PRO A 44 7.87 6.51 -3.58
CA PRO A 44 7.94 6.11 -4.99
C PRO A 44 6.98 6.92 -5.87
N ALA A 45 5.82 7.32 -5.35
CA ALA A 45 4.89 8.18 -6.07
C ALA A 45 5.44 9.59 -6.30
N MET A 46 6.23 10.12 -5.36
CA MET A 46 6.93 11.40 -5.55
C MET A 46 8.01 11.30 -6.62
N GLU A 47 8.82 10.24 -6.59
CA GLU A 47 9.86 10.03 -7.60
C GLU A 47 9.28 9.85 -9.01
N ALA A 48 8.09 9.25 -9.10
CA ALA A 48 7.35 9.08 -10.35
C ALA A 48 6.59 10.35 -10.79
N GLY A 49 6.58 11.44 -10.01
CA GLY A 49 5.84 12.67 -10.31
C GLY A 49 4.32 12.53 -10.23
N ILE A 50 3.82 11.56 -9.45
CA ILE A 50 2.38 11.29 -9.24
C ILE A 50 1.85 12.09 -8.04
N SER A 51 2.71 12.35 -7.05
CA SER A 51 2.38 13.09 -5.82
C SER A 51 3.48 14.08 -5.48
N ASP A 52 3.14 15.24 -4.92
CA ASP A 52 4.10 16.27 -4.54
C ASP A 52 4.45 16.23 -3.04
N HIS A 53 3.74 15.41 -2.26
CA HIS A 53 3.93 15.25 -0.82
C HIS A 53 3.87 13.77 -0.39
N VAL A 54 4.30 13.55 0.86
CA VAL A 54 4.13 12.27 1.55
C VAL A 54 2.72 12.21 2.12
N TRP A 55 1.97 11.17 1.77
CA TRP A 55 0.60 11.02 2.21
C TRP A 55 0.52 10.59 3.67
N SER A 56 -0.46 11.14 4.39
CA SER A 56 -0.81 10.66 5.73
C SER A 56 -1.69 9.41 5.66
N LEU A 57 -1.76 8.65 6.75
CA LEU A 57 -2.67 7.49 6.82
C LEU A 57 -4.15 7.93 6.81
N ASP A 58 -4.46 9.11 7.35
CA ASP A 58 -5.81 9.66 7.38
C ASP A 58 -6.26 10.03 5.96
N GLU A 59 -5.42 10.73 5.20
CA GLU A 59 -5.66 11.06 3.78
C GLU A 59 -5.89 9.81 2.91
N LEU A 60 -5.14 8.73 3.18
CA LEU A 60 -5.32 7.45 2.51
C LEU A 60 -6.65 6.77 2.87
N ALA A 61 -7.14 6.95 4.10
CA ALA A 61 -8.42 6.41 4.55
C ALA A 61 -9.60 7.22 4.00
N GLU A 62 -9.50 8.55 3.94
CA GLU A 62 -10.52 9.43 3.35
C GLU A 62 -10.80 9.07 1.89
N MET A 63 -9.79 8.66 1.13
CA MET A 63 -9.94 8.21 -0.26
C MET A 63 -10.89 7.00 -0.40
N LEU A 64 -11.03 6.17 0.63
CA LEU A 64 -11.97 5.04 0.63
C LEU A 64 -13.42 5.46 0.83
N GLU A 65 -13.68 6.59 1.50
CA GLU A 65 -15.04 7.09 1.77
C GLU A 65 -15.63 7.86 0.58
N SER A 66 -14.78 8.41 -0.29
CA SER A 66 -15.19 9.21 -1.45
C SER A 66 -15.73 8.42 -2.66
N ASN A 67 -16.17 7.17 -2.48
CA ASN A 67 -16.64 6.28 -3.55
C ASN A 67 -17.97 5.59 -3.17
#